data_AF-A0A353S8C1-F1
#
_entry.id   AF-A0A353S8C1-F1
#
_cell.length_a   1.000
_cell.length_b   1.000
_cell.length_c   1.000
_cell.angle_alpha   90.00
_cell.angle_beta   90.00
_cell.angle_gamma   90.00
#
_symmetry.space_group_name_H-M   'P 1'
#
loop_
_entity.id
_entity.type
_entity.pdbx_description
1 polymer ?
#
loop_
_entity_poly.entity_id
_entity_poly.type
_entity_poly.pdbx_seq_one_letter_code
_entity_poly.pdbx_strand_id
1 'polypeptide(L)' 'TGAIYLNEINTIPGFTSISMFPKLCASEGMQFQELLELLFAEAKARFSARDRLRTSR' A
#
# COMPACT_ATOMS: atom_id res chain seq x y z
N THR A 1 -1.30 -31.97 1.55
CA THR A 1 -0.95 -31.47 0.21
C THR A 1 -0.05 -30.24 0.25
N GLY A 2 -0.07 -29.41 1.30
CA GLY A 2 0.85 -28.25 1.41
C GLY A 2 0.66 -27.20 0.31
N ALA A 3 -0.45 -27.30 -0.43
CA ALA A 3 -0.74 -26.43 -1.57
C ALA A 3 -1.26 -25.09 -1.06
N ILE A 4 -0.75 -24.00 -1.65
CA ILE A 4 -1.18 -22.63 -1.39
C ILE A 4 -2.13 -22.21 -2.52
N TYR A 5 -3.28 -21.66 -2.15
CA TYR A 5 -4.26 -21.12 -3.09
C TYR A 5 -4.48 -19.64 -2.79
N LEU A 6 -4.54 -18.82 -3.84
CA LEU A 6 -4.89 -17.41 -3.72
C LEU A 6 -6.41 -17.27 -3.76
N ASN A 7 -6.98 -16.69 -2.70
CA ASN A 7 -8.42 -16.41 -2.64
C ASN A 7 -8.75 -15.06 -3.28
N GLU A 8 -8.09 -14.00 -2.81
CA GLU A 8 -8.38 -12.62 -3.21
C GLU A 8 -7.17 -11.70 -3.07
N ILE A 9 -7.23 -10.56 -3.76
CA ILE A 9 -6.28 -9.44 -3.61
C ILE A 9 -7.08 -8.20 -3.23
N ASN A 10 -6.77 -7.62 -2.07
CA ASN A 10 -7.41 -6.40 -1.58
C ASN A 10 -6.52 -5.18 -1.88
N THR A 11 -6.94 -4.31 -2.81
CA THR A 11 -6.20 -3.08 -3.14
C THR A 11 -6.47 -1.93 -2.18
N ILE A 12 -7.57 -1.99 -1.42
CA ILE A 12 -7.92 -1.06 -0.34
C ILE A 12 -8.29 -1.91 0.89
N PRO A 13 -7.31 -2.45 1.62
CA PRO A 13 -7.58 -3.24 2.82
C PRO A 13 -8.09 -2.34 3.95
N GLY A 14 -8.64 -2.95 5.01
CA GLY A 14 -8.88 -2.23 6.26
C GLY A 14 -7.60 -1.54 6.74
N PHE A 15 -7.71 -0.27 7.12
CA PHE A 15 -6.55 0.61 7.36
C PHE A 15 -6.55 1.27 8.75
N THR A 16 -7.28 0.71 9.70
CA THR A 16 -7.18 1.14 11.11
C THR A 16 -5.98 0.46 11.77
N SER A 17 -5.51 0.99 12.91
CA SER A 17 -4.39 0.40 13.66
C SER A 17 -4.61 -1.07 14.08
N ILE A 18 -5.88 -1.50 14.15
CA ILE A 18 -6.24 -2.89 14.47
C ILE A 18 -6.42 -3.80 13.25
N SER A 19 -6.38 -3.25 12.04
CA SER A 19 -6.55 -3.99 10.79
C SER A 19 -5.33 -4.84 10.45
N MET A 20 -5.53 -5.91 9.65
CA MET A 20 -4.48 -6.87 9.33
C MET A 20 -3.32 -6.27 8.55
N PHE A 21 -3.58 -5.40 7.57
CA PHE A 21 -2.53 -4.82 6.74
C PHE A 21 -1.52 -3.99 7.58
N PRO A 22 -1.96 -2.99 8.38
CA PRO A 22 -1.06 -2.31 9.31
C PRO A 22 -0.36 -3.21 10.33
N LYS A 23 -1.05 -4.23 10.86
CA LYS A 23 -0.47 -5.16 11.84
C LYS A 23 0.68 -6.00 11.27
N LEU A 24 0.55 -6.48 10.03
CA LEU A 24 1.60 -7.25 9.36
C LEU A 24 2.82 -6.39 9.05
N CYS A 25 2.63 -5.12 8.67
CA CYS A 25 3.75 -4.18 8.51
C CYS A 25 4.47 -3.95 9.86
N ALA A 26 3.70 -3.78 10.94
CA ALA A 26 4.26 -3.57 12.27
C ALA A 26 5.03 -4.79 12.79
N SER A 27 4.60 -6.01 12.49
CA SER A 27 5.36 -7.23 12.85
C SER A 27 6.71 -7.33 12.14
N GLU A 28 6.84 -6.70 10.97
CA GLU A 28 8.10 -6.58 10.21
C GLU A 28 8.89 -5.29 10.57
N GLY A 29 8.46 -4.56 11.61
CA GLY A 29 9.17 -3.39 12.14
C GLY A 29 8.71 -2.04 11.61
N MET A 30 7.76 -1.98 10.67
CA MET A 30 7.23 -0.72 10.13
C MET A 30 6.01 -0.25 10.93
N GLN A 31 6.19 0.80 11.73
CA GLN A 31 5.12 1.37 12.54
C GLN A 31 4.04 2.02 11.67
N PHE A 32 2.82 2.13 12.21
CA PHE A 32 1.67 2.67 11.47
C PHE A 32 1.92 4.08 10.90
N GLN A 33 2.62 4.94 11.65
CA GLN A 33 2.96 6.28 11.18
C GLN A 33 3.93 6.24 9.99
N GLU A 34 4.94 5.37 10.02
CA GLU A 34 5.90 5.20 8.92
C GLU A 34 5.21 4.66 7.66
N LEU A 35 4.28 3.71 7.83
CA LEU A 35 3.45 3.19 6.75
C LEU A 35 2.59 4.28 6.10
N LEU A 36 2.00 5.18 6.90
CA LEU A 36 1.25 6.32 6.38
C LEU A 36 2.13 7.26 5.56
N GLU A 37 3.28 7.65 6.10
CA GLU A 37 4.24 8.53 5.41
C GLU A 37 4.70 7.91 4.08
N LEU A 38 4.99 6.61 4.07
CA LEU A 38 5.33 5.86 2.87
C LEU A 38 4.23 5.95 1.81
N LEU A 39 2.99 5.62 2.17
CA LEU A 39 1.87 5.65 1.22
C LEU A 39 1.60 7.05 0.67
N PHE A 40 1.73 8.09 1.49
CA PHE A 40 1.62 9.47 1.05
C PHE A 40 2.73 9.87 0.08
N ALA A 41 3.97 9.47 0.36
CA ALA A 41 5.11 9.72 -0.53
C ALA A 41 4.93 9.02 -1.88
N GLU A 42 4.55 7.74 -1.88
CA GLU A 42 4.30 6.94 -3.08
C GLU A 42 3.14 7.54 -3.92
N ALA A 43 2.06 7.99 -3.26
CA ALA A 43 0.95 8.64 -3.95
C ALA A 43 1.40 9.91 -4.70
N LYS A 44 2.22 10.76 -4.06
CA LYS A 44 2.77 11.98 -4.69
C LYS A 44 3.72 11.64 -5.85
N ALA A 45 4.60 10.66 -5.65
CA ALA A 45 5.56 10.23 -6.66
C ALA A 45 4.83 9.70 -7.90
N ARG A 46 3.86 8.80 -7.71
CA ARG A 46 3.03 8.25 -8.78
C ARG A 46 2.20 9.32 -9.49
N PHE A 47 1.63 10.27 -8.74
CA PHE A 47 0.88 11.38 -9.33
C PHE A 47 1.77 12.23 -10.25
N SER A 48 2.95 12.64 -9.77
CA SER A 48 3.91 13.45 -10.52
C SER A 48 4.43 12.72 -11.77
N ALA A 49 4.71 11.42 -11.64
CA ALA A 49 5.13 10.60 -12.77
C ALA A 49 4.06 10.54 -13.87
N ARG A 50 2.78 10.38 -13.49
CA ARG A 50 1.66 10.35 -14.44
C ARG A 50 1.42 11.70 -15.11
N ASP A 51 1.58 12.80 -14.39
CA ASP A 51 1.39 14.14 -14.94
C ASP A 51 2.42 14.45 -16.05
N ARG A 52 3.67 14.02 -15.86
CA ARG A 52 4.74 14.15 -16.88
C ARG A 52 4.47 13.39 -18.18
N LEU A 53 3.59 12.38 -18.16
CA LEU A 53 3.22 11.59 -19.33
C LEU A 53 2.02 12.18 -20.09
N ARG A 54 1.46 13.32 -19.65
CA ARG A 54 0.38 14.00 -20.38
C ARG A 54 0.92 14.69 -21.62
N THR A 55 0.55 14.18 -22.78
CA THR A 55 0.81 14.81 -24.08
C THR A 55 -0.37 15.70 -24.48
N SER A 56 -0.10 16.83 -25.14
CA SER A 56 -1.15 17.61 -25.81
C SER A 56 -1.80 16.76 -26.89
N ARG A 57 -3.12 16.84 -27.00
CA ARG A 57 -3.89 16.21 -28.09
C ARG A 57 -3.86 17.09 -29.34
#